data_AF-A0A377FWQ3-F1
#
_entry.id   AF-A0A377FWQ3-F1
#
_cell.length_a   1.000
_cell.length_b   1.000
_cell.length_c   1.000
_cell.angle_alpha   90.00
_cell.angle_beta   90.00
_cell.angle_gamma   90.00
#
_symmetry.space_group_name_H-M   'P 1'
#
loop_
_entity.id
_entity.type
_entity.pdbx_description
1 polymer ?
#
loop_
_entity_poly.entity_id
_entity_poly.type
_entity_poly.pdbx_seq_one_letter_code
_entity_poly.pdbx_strand_id
1 'polypeptide(L)' 'MSQPLTIWTKRLVLTTILGGVLLVATFATQRAFHMSEINLLVDKADEQQLSYELIIHNPLTNAYSFTIVRN' A
#
# COMPACT_ATOMS: atom_id res chain seq x y z
N MET A 1 45.32 -11.91 7.88
CA MET A 1 44.28 -12.95 7.84
C MET A 1 43.02 -12.38 8.51
N SER A 2 42.06 -11.88 7.73
CA SER A 2 40.86 -11.17 8.22
C SER A 2 39.67 -11.28 7.23
N GLN A 3 39.60 -12.38 6.49
CA GLN A 3 38.57 -12.61 5.47
C GLN A 3 37.18 -13.06 5.98
N PRO A 4 36.99 -13.73 7.13
CA PRO A 4 35.66 -14.21 7.49
C PRO A 4 34.71 -13.08 7.91
N LEU A 5 35.21 -12.06 8.62
CA LEU A 5 34.39 -10.97 9.16
C LEU A 5 33.75 -10.09 8.05
N THR A 6 34.44 -9.93 6.92
CA THR A 6 33.96 -9.15 5.76
C THR A 6 32.88 -9.87 4.96
N ILE A 7 32.85 -11.22 4.98
CA ILE A 7 31.80 -12.00 4.30
C ILE A 7 30.49 -11.95 5.09
N TRP A 8 30.56 -12.10 6.42
CA TRP A 8 29.38 -12.05 7.29
C TRP A 8 28.70 -10.68 7.28
N THR A 9 29.48 -9.59 7.35
CA THR A 9 28.96 -8.22 7.27
C THR A 9 28.31 -7.92 5.91
N LYS A 10 28.90 -8.36 4.80
CA LYS A 10 28.27 -8.25 3.47
C LYS A 10 26.93 -8.96 3.39
N ARG A 11 26.83 -10.19 3.92
CA ARG A 11 25.56 -10.94 3.93
C ARG A 11 24.51 -10.24 4.78
N LEU A 12 24.89 -9.71 5.95
CA LEU A 12 24.01 -8.99 6.86
C LEU A 12 23.43 -7.74 6.19
N VAL A 13 24.29 -6.91 5.59
CA VAL A 13 23.87 -5.69 4.86
C VAL A 13 22.92 -6.05 3.72
N LEU A 14 23.22 -7.09 2.95
CA LEU A 14 22.39 -7.50 1.82
C LEU A 14 21.00 -7.97 2.28
N THR A 15 20.92 -8.74 3.37
CA THR A 15 19.64 -9.16 3.95
C THR A 15 18.84 -7.99 4.51
N THR A 16 19.49 -7.00 5.14
CA THR A 16 18.81 -5.81 5.66
C THR A 16 18.24 -4.96 4.53
N ILE A 17 19.00 -4.77 3.45
CA ILE A 17 18.51 -4.03 2.27
C ILE A 17 17.32 -4.78 1.65
N LEU A 18 17.44 -6.09 1.45
CA LEU A 18 16.36 -6.88 0.86
C LEU A 18 15.08 -6.83 1.72
N GLY A 19 15.22 -6.94 3.04
CA GLY A 19 14.11 -6.81 3.99
C GLY A 19 13.47 -5.43 3.96
N GLY A 20 14.28 -4.36 3.90
CA GLY A 20 13.80 -2.99 3.75
C GLY A 20 13.01 -2.78 2.46
N VAL A 21 13.53 -3.26 1.33
CA VAL A 21 12.85 -3.19 0.02
C VAL A 21 11.52 -3.95 0.05
N LEU A 22 11.50 -5.14 0.63
CA LEU A 22 10.27 -5.94 0.78
C LEU A 22 9.20 -5.20 1.60
N LEU A 23 9.58 -4.60 2.73
CA LEU A 23 8.66 -3.82 3.55
C LEU A 23 8.05 -2.66 2.77
N VAL A 24 8.89 -1.86 2.09
CA VAL A 24 8.41 -0.73 1.28
C VAL A 24 7.50 -1.21 0.16
N ALA A 25 7.84 -2.31 -0.51
CA ALA A 25 7.01 -2.90 -1.56
C ALA A 25 5.64 -3.34 -1.03
N THR A 26 5.57 -3.96 0.16
CA THR A 26 4.30 -4.36 0.78
C THR A 26 3.41 -3.14 1.06
N PHE A 27 3.96 -2.07 1.66
CA PHE A 27 3.21 -0.84 1.91
C PHE A 27 2.73 -0.17 0.63
N ALA A 28 3.60 -0.08 -0.39
CA ALA A 28 3.25 0.50 -1.69
C ALA A 28 2.15 -0.31 -2.38
N THR A 29 2.21 -1.64 -2.30
CA THR A 29 1.23 -2.55 -2.90
C THR A 29 -0.12 -2.41 -2.21
N GLN A 30 -0.16 -2.42 -0.87
CA GLN A 30 -1.40 -2.19 -0.11
C GLN A 30 -2.06 -0.86 -0.48
N ARG A 31 -1.27 0.21 -0.55
CA ARG A 31 -1.74 1.54 -0.95
C ARG A 31 -2.32 1.55 -2.36
N ALA A 32 -1.68 0.88 -3.31
CA ALA A 32 -2.13 0.78 -4.68
C ALA A 32 -3.44 -0.02 -4.80
N PHE A 33 -3.56 -1.14 -4.07
CA PHE A 33 -4.78 -1.93 -4.02
C PHE A 33 -5.96 -1.13 -3.45
N HIS A 34 -5.78 -0.46 -2.31
CA HIS A 34 -6.84 0.38 -1.74
C HIS A 34 -7.26 1.49 -2.71
N MET A 35 -6.31 2.11 -3.43
CA MET A 35 -6.65 3.14 -4.41
C MET A 35 -7.41 2.58 -5.62
N SER A 36 -7.00 1.41 -6.11
CA SER A 36 -7.71 0.72 -7.19
C SER A 36 -9.12 0.32 -6.76
N GLU A 37 -9.31 -0.10 -5.52
CA GLU A 37 -10.60 -0.51 -4.99
C GLU A 37 -11.54 0.70 -4.84
N ILE A 38 -11.03 1.83 -4.34
CA ILE A 38 -11.76 3.10 -4.30
C ILE A 38 -12.22 3.49 -5.70
N ASN A 39 -11.32 3.48 -6.69
CA ASN A 39 -11.67 3.86 -8.06
C ASN A 39 -12.77 2.96 -8.61
N LEU A 40 -12.70 1.65 -8.38
CA LEU A 40 -13.74 0.72 -8.82
C LEU A 40 -15.10 0.98 -8.12
N LEU A 41 -15.09 1.35 -6.84
CA LEU A 41 -16.32 1.69 -6.11
C LEU A 41 -16.93 3.00 -6.61
N VAL A 42 -16.08 3.99 -6.89
CA VAL A 42 -16.47 5.28 -7.46
C VAL A 42 -17.04 5.10 -8.86
N ASP A 43 -16.34 4.38 -9.75
CA ASP A 43 -16.76 4.15 -11.14
C ASP A 43 -18.13 3.44 -11.18
N LYS A 44 -18.32 2.40 -10.35
CA LYS A 44 -19.60 1.70 -10.26
C LYS A 44 -20.72 2.55 -9.69
N ALA A 45 -20.43 3.38 -8.70
CA ALA A 45 -21.44 4.26 -8.12
C ALA A 45 -21.85 5.38 -9.10
N ASP A 46 -20.90 5.89 -9.88
CA ASP A 46 -21.16 6.87 -10.94
C ASP A 46 -21.96 6.26 -12.09
N GLU A 47 -21.62 5.05 -12.54
CA GLU A 47 -22.40 4.29 -13.54
C GLU A 47 -23.86 4.07 -13.09
N GLN A 48 -24.08 3.87 -11.79
CA GLN A 48 -25.41 3.65 -11.21
C GLN A 48 -26.11 4.96 -10.80
N GLN A 49 -25.51 6.12 -11.04
CA GLN A 49 -25.99 7.44 -10.60
C GLN A 49 -26.34 7.50 -9.11
N LEU A 50 -25.59 6.76 -8.29
CA LEU A 50 -25.78 6.71 -6.84
C LEU A 50 -24.99 7.86 -6.19
N SER A 51 -25.60 8.52 -5.21
CA SER A 51 -24.85 9.44 -4.35
C SER A 51 -23.97 8.62 -3.40
N TYR A 52 -22.68 8.94 -3.34
CA TYR A 52 -21.72 8.23 -2.49
C TYR A 52 -20.85 9.21 -1.71
N GLU A 53 -20.41 8.78 -0.53
CA GLU A 53 -19.48 9.50 0.32
C GLU A 53 -18.19 8.68 0.47
N LEU A 54 -17.07 9.28 0.10
CA LEU A 54 -15.74 8.70 0.23
C LEU A 54 -14.94 9.50 1.26
N ILE A 55 -14.61 8.87 2.39
CA ILE A 55 -13.79 9.47 3.44
C ILE A 55 -12.42 8.79 3.45
N ILE A 56 -11.38 9.57 3.17
CA ILE A 56 -9.99 9.10 3.25
C ILE A 56 -9.48 9.42 4.66
N HIS A 57 -9.35 8.39 5.50
CA HIS A 57 -8.90 8.53 6.89
C HIS A 57 -7.38 8.70 7.01
N ASN A 58 -6.62 8.12 6.07
CA ASN A 58 -5.16 8.23 6.07
C ASN A 58 -4.61 8.31 4.63
N PRO A 59 -3.99 9.44 4.23
CA PRO A 59 -3.46 9.62 2.88
C PRO A 59 -2.22 8.77 2.58
N LEU A 60 -1.54 8.25 3.61
CA LEU A 60 -0.34 7.41 3.45
C LEU A 60 -0.71 5.96 3.15
N THR A 61 -1.72 5.40 3.81
CA THR A 61 -2.17 4.02 3.61
C THR A 61 -3.39 3.90 2.70
N ASN A 62 -3.94 5.04 2.24
CA ASN A 62 -5.22 5.12 1.54
C ASN A 62 -6.33 4.38 2.28
N ALA A 63 -6.29 4.37 3.62
CA ALA A 63 -7.39 3.81 4.40
C ALA A 63 -8.63 4.66 4.16
N TYR A 64 -9.69 4.02 3.66
CA TYR A 64 -10.90 4.70 3.24
C TYR A 64 -12.14 4.05 3.83
N SER A 65 -13.19 4.85 3.97
CA SER A 65 -14.55 4.37 4.17
C SER A 65 -15.39 4.85 3.00
N PHE A 66 -16.13 3.93 2.39
CA PHE A 66 -17.03 4.20 1.28
C PHE A 66 -18.45 3.89 1.71
N THR A 67 -19.31 4.90 1.71
CA THR A 67 -20.72 4.75 2.09
C THR A 67 -21.61 5.25 0.95
N ILE A 68 -22.60 4.45 0.55
CA ILE A 68 -23.59 4.86 -0.44
C ILE A 68 -24.66 5.67 0.30
N VAL A 69 -24.85 6.93 -0.09
CA VAL A 69 -25.87 7.82 0.45
C VAL A 69 -27.14 7.63 -0.37
N ARG A 70 -28.12 6.90 0.17
CA ARG A 70 -29.44 6.78 -0.44
C ARG A 70 -30.31 7.92 0.09
N ASN A 71 -30.69 8.84 -0.81
CA ASN A 71 -31.69 9.88 -0.52
C ASN A 71 -33.10 9.30 -0.55
#